data_AF-A0A7I7L5Z7-F1
#
_entry.id   AF-A0A7I7L5Z7-F1
#
_cell.length_a   1.000
_cell.length_b   1.000
_cell.length_c   1.000
_cell.angle_alpha   90.00
_cell.angle_beta   90.00
_cell.angle_gamma   90.00
#
_symmetry.space_group_name_H-M   'P 1'
#
loop_
_entity.id
_entity.type
_entity.pdbx_description
1 polymer ?
#
loop_
_entity_poly.entity_id
_entity_poly.type
_entity_poly.pdbx_seq_one_letter_code
_entity_poly.pdbx_strand_id
1 'polypeptide(L)'
;MSYVFAAHELMAAAAGNLNDIGTTVRAANTAAAASTTDLIAAAGDEVSLAIARAFGAYGRDYQAIGVQAAEFHGRFVETLRAGAGSLWGCRGRQCVVFAGPGARSAGPDQRAHHGSAGATADR
;
A
#
# COMPACT_ATOMS: atom_id res chain seq x y z
N MET A 1 32.46 1.86 3.18
CA MET A 1 31.27 1.95 2.31
C MET A 1 30.08 1.29 3.02
N SER A 2 29.41 1.99 3.95
CA SER A 2 28.34 1.46 4.83
C SER A 2 27.04 2.27 4.82
N TYR A 3 26.98 3.37 4.05
CA TYR A 3 25.86 4.32 4.10
C TYR A 3 24.57 3.78 3.45
N VAL A 4 24.70 2.88 2.49
CA VAL A 4 23.55 2.30 1.76
C VAL A 4 22.80 1.28 2.61
N PHE A 5 23.48 0.47 3.44
CA PHE A 5 22.79 -0.50 4.31
C PHE A 5 22.02 0.19 5.47
N ALA A 6 22.62 1.22 6.09
CA ALA A 6 21.97 1.95 7.18
C ALA A 6 20.71 2.69 6.70
N ALA A 7 20.74 3.29 5.51
CA ALA A 7 19.57 3.95 4.92
C ALA A 7 18.41 2.97 4.66
N HIS A 8 18.70 1.71 4.34
CA HIS A 8 17.68 0.69 4.05
C HIS A 8 16.92 0.22 5.28
N GLU A 9 17.67 -0.15 6.31
CA GLU A 9 17.10 -0.53 7.61
C GLU A 9 16.25 0.62 8.18
N LEU A 10 16.69 1.87 8.01
CA LEU A 10 15.91 3.06 8.40
C LEU A 10 14.60 3.19 7.61
N MET A 11 14.58 2.88 6.30
CA MET A 11 13.36 2.91 5.49
C MET A 11 12.39 1.78 5.87
N ALA A 12 12.90 0.59 6.15
CA ALA A 12 12.09 -0.53 6.64
C ALA A 12 11.47 -0.22 8.02
N ALA A 13 12.28 0.34 8.94
CA ALA A 13 11.80 0.79 10.24
C ALA A 13 10.76 1.92 10.12
N ALA A 14 11.00 2.90 9.24
CA ALA A 14 10.04 3.97 8.97
C ALA A 14 8.71 3.44 8.43
N ALA A 15 8.73 2.45 7.53
CA ALA A 15 7.51 1.81 7.04
C ALA A 15 6.76 1.03 8.14
N GLY A 16 7.47 0.42 9.08
CA GLY A 16 6.91 -0.16 10.31
C GLY A 16 6.19 0.90 11.15
N ASN A 17 6.87 1.99 11.49
CA ASN A 17 6.30 3.08 12.27
C ASN A 17 5.07 3.71 11.60
N LEU A 18 5.12 3.91 10.28
CA LEU A 18 3.99 4.44 9.51
C LEU A 18 2.80 3.47 9.51
N ASN A 19 3.03 2.17 9.44
CA ASN A 19 1.96 1.18 9.58
C ASN A 19 1.28 1.32 10.94
N ASP A 20 2.06 1.41 12.01
CA ASP A 20 1.54 1.51 13.38
C ASP A 20 0.76 2.82 13.59
N ILE A 21 1.27 3.94 13.08
CA ILE A 21 0.54 5.21 13.04
C ILE A 21 -0.79 5.05 12.28
N GLY A 22 -0.76 4.43 11.10
CA GLY A 22 -1.97 4.20 10.30
C GLY A 22 -3.01 3.34 11.02
N THR A 23 -2.57 2.32 11.78
CA THR A 23 -3.49 1.51 12.61
C THR A 23 -4.09 2.34 13.75
N THR A 24 -3.28 3.14 14.43
CA THR A 24 -3.71 3.99 15.54
C THR A 24 -4.72 5.04 15.07
N VAL A 25 -4.46 5.68 13.93
CA VAL A 25 -5.36 6.68 13.33
C VAL A 25 -6.68 6.04 12.91
N ARG A 26 -6.66 4.86 12.28
CA ARG A 26 -7.91 4.14 11.94
C ARG A 26 -8.71 3.79 13.19
N ALA A 27 -8.05 3.29 14.24
CA ALA A 27 -8.71 2.99 15.50
C ALA A 27 -9.35 4.25 16.12
N ALA A 28 -8.63 5.36 16.16
CA ALA A 28 -9.14 6.63 16.64
C ALA A 28 -10.35 7.12 15.82
N ASN A 29 -10.28 7.04 14.49
CA ASN A 29 -11.38 7.43 13.61
C ASN A 29 -12.62 6.55 13.83
N THR A 30 -12.45 5.24 14.03
CA THR A 30 -13.57 4.34 14.33
C THR A 30 -14.19 4.62 15.70
N ALA A 31 -13.36 4.93 16.71
CA ALA A 31 -13.84 5.28 18.05
C ALA A 31 -14.60 6.61 18.07
N ALA A 32 -14.19 7.58 17.23
CA ALA A 32 -14.84 8.87 17.10
C ALA A 32 -16.06 8.88 16.18
N ALA A 33 -16.34 7.80 15.44
CA ALA A 33 -17.37 7.79 14.40
C ALA A 33 -18.77 8.11 14.95
N ALA A 34 -19.21 7.40 15.98
CA ALA A 34 -20.54 7.61 16.56
C ALA A 34 -20.67 9.02 17.18
N SER A 35 -19.69 9.44 17.98
CA SER A 35 -19.73 10.73 18.69
C SER A 35 -19.68 11.95 17.79
N THR A 36 -19.24 11.80 16.53
CA THR A 36 -19.16 12.88 15.53
C THR A 36 -20.27 12.84 14.49
N THR A 37 -20.99 11.73 14.37
CA THR A 37 -22.07 11.56 13.37
C THR A 37 -23.48 11.59 13.97
N ASP A 38 -23.62 11.16 15.23
CA ASP A 38 -24.89 11.04 15.94
C ASP A 38 -25.05 12.16 16.98
N LEU A 39 -24.83 13.41 16.57
CA LEU A 39 -25.03 14.56 17.45
C LEU A 39 -26.51 14.80 17.74
N ILE A 40 -26.81 15.01 19.02
CA ILE A 40 -28.13 15.44 19.49
C ILE A 40 -28.15 16.98 19.53
N ALA A 41 -29.29 17.57 19.19
CA ALA A 41 -29.48 19.01 19.29
C ALA A 41 -29.30 19.48 20.75
N ALA A 42 -28.56 20.58 20.95
CA ALA A 42 -28.30 21.13 22.27
C ALA A 42 -29.58 21.65 22.96
N ALA A 43 -30.54 22.11 22.16
CA ALA A 43 -31.88 22.53 22.59
C ALA A 43 -32.92 22.16 21.51
N GLY A 44 -34.21 22.33 21.85
CA GLY A 44 -35.33 21.98 20.97
C GLY A 44 -35.64 23.00 19.86
N ASP A 45 -34.80 24.02 19.70
CA ASP A 45 -34.95 25.02 18.65
C ASP A 45 -34.40 24.53 17.30
N GLU A 46 -34.88 25.16 16.23
CA GLU A 46 -34.53 24.79 14.86
C GLU A 46 -33.05 25.03 14.54
N VAL A 47 -32.40 26.00 15.19
CA VAL A 47 -30.98 26.32 14.97
C VAL A 47 -30.11 25.23 15.58
N SER A 48 -30.38 24.82 16.82
CA SER A 48 -29.69 23.71 17.48
C SER A 48 -29.83 22.40 16.69
N LEU A 49 -31.02 22.14 16.13
CA LEU A 49 -31.26 20.96 15.29
C LEU A 49 -30.50 21.05 13.96
N ALA A 50 -30.47 22.23 13.32
CA ALA A 50 -29.72 22.45 12.09
C ALA A 50 -28.22 22.28 12.31
N ILE A 51 -27.67 22.80 13.43
CA ILE A 51 -26.27 22.64 13.80
C ILE A 51 -25.93 21.16 14.01
N ALA A 52 -26.73 20.42 14.79
CA ALA A 52 -26.51 19.00 15.02
C ALA A 52 -26.50 18.19 13.70
N ARG A 53 -27.43 18.50 12.78
CA ARG A 53 -27.48 17.89 11.45
C ARG A 53 -26.26 18.23 10.60
N ALA A 54 -25.81 19.48 10.62
CA ALA A 54 -24.64 19.93 9.86
C ALA A 54 -23.37 19.22 10.32
N PHE A 55 -23.14 19.14 11.63
CA PHE A 55 -21.99 18.40 12.19
C PHE A 55 -22.08 16.90 11.92
N GLY A 56 -23.26 16.30 12.06
CA GLY A 56 -23.44 14.88 11.74
C GLY A 56 -23.17 14.56 10.26
N ALA A 57 -23.56 15.46 9.35
CA ALA A 57 -23.23 15.34 7.93
C ALA A 57 -21.72 15.45 7.68
N TYR A 58 -21.09 16.47 8.27
CA TYR A 58 -19.64 16.64 8.19
C TYR A 58 -18.87 15.44 8.74
N GLY A 59 -19.33 14.85 9.85
CA GLY A 59 -18.75 13.63 10.42
C GLY A 59 -18.81 12.45 9.45
N ARG A 60 -19.91 12.28 8.69
CA ARG A 60 -20.03 11.22 7.68
C ARG A 60 -19.10 11.45 6.50
N ASP A 61 -19.01 12.69 6.03
CA ASP A 61 -18.08 13.05 4.94
C ASP A 61 -16.63 12.83 5.36
N TYR A 62 -16.28 13.21 6.60
CA TYR A 62 -14.97 12.95 7.18
C TYR A 62 -14.63 11.46 7.20
N GLN A 63 -15.56 10.60 7.63
CA GLN A 63 -15.36 9.15 7.64
C GLN A 63 -15.16 8.59 6.22
N ALA A 64 -15.94 9.06 5.24
CA ALA A 64 -15.80 8.65 3.84
C ALA A 64 -14.43 9.02 3.25
N ILE A 65 -13.94 10.23 3.55
CA ILE A 65 -12.60 10.67 3.15
C ILE A 65 -11.51 9.89 3.91
N GLY A 66 -11.75 9.58 5.19
CA GLY A 66 -10.86 8.81 6.04
C GLY A 66 -10.56 7.40 5.49
N VAL A 67 -11.55 6.75 4.87
CA VAL A 67 -11.36 5.46 4.17
C VAL A 67 -10.39 5.62 2.99
N GLN A 68 -10.60 6.62 2.15
CA GLN A 68 -9.73 6.88 0.99
C GLN A 68 -8.30 7.22 1.42
N ALA A 69 -8.15 8.01 2.49
CA ALA A 69 -6.85 8.33 3.07
C ALA A 69 -6.14 7.08 3.62
N ALA A 70 -6.87 6.17 4.27
CA ALA A 70 -6.31 4.92 4.77
C ALA A 70 -5.82 3.99 3.64
N GLU A 71 -6.54 3.93 2.52
CA GLU A 71 -6.13 3.18 1.33
C GLU A 71 -4.89 3.77 0.67
N PHE A 72 -4.82 5.10 0.57
CA PHE A 72 -3.63 5.80 0.10
C PHE A 72 -2.42 5.51 1.01
N HIS A 73 -2.60 5.64 2.32
CA HIS A 73 -1.57 5.35 3.31
C HIS A 73 -1.06 3.91 3.22
N GLY A 74 -1.96 2.93 3.05
CA GLY A 74 -1.60 1.52 2.87
C GLY A 74 -0.69 1.31 1.64
N ARG A 75 -1.07 1.89 0.50
CA ARG A 75 -0.26 1.83 -0.74
C ARG A 75 1.09 2.53 -0.58
N PHE A 76 1.12 3.66 0.11
CA PHE A 76 2.35 4.39 0.40
C PHE A 76 3.33 3.56 1.24
N VAL A 77 2.86 2.95 2.32
CA VAL A 77 3.67 2.08 3.18
C VAL A 77 4.17 0.85 2.41
N GLU A 78 3.33 0.25 1.57
CA GLU A 78 3.75 -0.90 0.76
C GLU A 78 4.82 -0.53 -0.26
N THR A 79 4.67 0.62 -0.92
CA THR A 79 5.68 1.13 -1.85
C THR A 79 7.00 1.42 -1.14
N LEU A 80 6.96 1.97 0.07
CA LEU A 80 8.14 2.23 0.89
C LEU A 80 8.87 0.93 1.29
N ARG A 81 8.12 -0.12 1.66
CA ARG A 81 8.67 -1.46 1.94
C ARG A 81 9.31 -2.09 0.72
N ALA A 82 8.63 -2.02 -0.43
CA ALA A 82 9.15 -2.53 -1.70
C ALA A 82 10.43 -1.79 -2.12
N GLY A 83 10.50 -0.47 -1.93
CA GLY A 83 11.68 0.35 -2.16
C GLY A 83 12.88 -0.09 -1.30
N ALA A 84 12.67 -0.33 -0.01
CA ALA A 84 13.69 -0.87 0.89
C ALA A 84 14.17 -2.27 0.46
N GLY A 85 13.28 -3.09 -0.11
CA GLY A 85 13.59 -4.43 -0.61
C GLY A 85 14.26 -4.49 -1.99
N SER A 86 14.07 -3.47 -2.83
CA SER A 86 14.50 -3.49 -4.24
C SER A 86 16.01 -3.37 -4.46
N LEU A 87 16.79 -2.91 -3.46
CA LEU A 87 18.24 -2.70 -3.63
C LEU A 87 19.11 -3.90 -3.22
N TRP A 88 18.51 -5.04 -2.83
CA TRP A 88 19.24 -6.29 -2.60
C TRP A 88 19.02 -7.38 -3.66
N GLY A 89 18.25 -7.09 -4.72
CA GLY A 89 17.84 -8.09 -5.73
C GLY A 89 18.78 -8.30 -6.92
N CYS A 90 19.70 -7.38 -7.25
CA CYS A 90 20.52 -7.52 -8.46
C CYS A 90 21.94 -8.00 -8.13
N ARG A 91 22.06 -9.28 -7.78
CA ARG A 91 23.28 -10.07 -8.03
C ARG A 91 22.94 -11.22 -8.96
N GLY A 92 22.84 -10.94 -10.25
CA GLY A 92 22.63 -11.96 -11.29
C GLY A 92 21.60 -11.58 -12.37
N ARG A 93 21.51 -12.41 -13.42
CA ARG A 93 20.74 -12.15 -14.66
C ARG A 93 19.22 -12.34 -14.53
N GLN A 94 18.68 -12.40 -13.31
CA GLN A 94 17.25 -12.56 -13.06
C GLN A 94 16.79 -11.61 -11.95
N CYS A 95 16.70 -10.32 -12.26
CA CYS A 95 15.95 -9.37 -11.43
C CYS A 95 14.50 -9.39 -11.95
N VAL A 96 13.58 -10.08 -11.26
CA VAL A 96 12.14 -9.84 -11.44
C VAL A 96 11.82 -8.57 -10.67
N VAL A 97 11.84 -7.44 -11.37
CA VAL A 97 11.17 -6.24 -10.87
C VAL A 97 9.68 -6.54 -10.92
N PHE A 98 9.03 -6.59 -9.77
CA PHE A 98 7.57 -6.56 -9.75
C PHE A 98 7.15 -5.17 -10.24
N ALA A 99 6.94 -5.06 -11.55
CA ALA A 99 6.30 -3.90 -12.16
C ALA A 99 4.84 -3.87 -11.67
N GLY A 100 4.37 -2.71 -11.24
CA GLY A 100 3.00 -2.50 -10.78
C GLY A 100 1.94 -2.94 -11.81
N PRO A 101 0.67 -3.07 -11.39
CA PRO A 101 -0.38 -3.66 -12.21
C PRO A 101 -0.63 -2.82 -13.46
N GLY A 102 -0.17 -3.29 -14.61
CA GLY A 102 -0.34 -2.62 -15.91
C GLY A 102 0.63 -3.05 -17.02
N ALA A 103 1.75 -3.71 -16.69
CA ALA A 103 2.71 -4.17 -17.70
C ALA A 103 2.37 -5.58 -18.22
N ARG A 104 1.78 -5.66 -19.43
CA ARG A 104 1.65 -6.92 -20.18
C ARG A 104 3.03 -7.46 -20.53
N SER A 105 3.35 -8.67 -20.07
CA SER A 105 4.60 -9.37 -20.40
C SER A 105 4.54 -9.91 -21.84
N ALA A 106 5.37 -9.37 -22.72
CA ALA A 106 5.71 -10.01 -23.99
C ALA A 106 6.79 -11.06 -23.73
N GLY A 107 6.43 -12.35 -23.75
CA GLY A 107 7.37 -13.47 -23.62
C GLY A 107 8.08 -13.77 -24.95
N PRO A 108 9.34 -14.24 -24.95
CA PRO A 108 10.06 -14.55 -26.18
C PRO A 108 9.63 -15.91 -26.77
N ASP A 109 9.37 -15.87 -28.07
CA ASP A 109 9.13 -16.99 -28.98
C ASP A 109 10.31 -17.99 -28.94
N GLN A 110 10.06 -19.21 -28.46
CA GLN A 110 11.02 -20.31 -28.51
C GLN A 110 10.96 -20.98 -29.88
N ARG A 111 11.66 -20.41 -30.86
CA ARG A 111 11.92 -21.09 -32.14
C ARG A 111 13.40 -21.46 -32.27
N ALA A 112 13.61 -22.76 -32.42
CA ALA A 112 14.72 -23.43 -33.09
C ALA A 112 16.09 -23.48 -32.40
N HIS A 113 16.35 -24.58 -31.68
CA HIS A 113 17.64 -25.29 -31.73
C HIS A 113 17.43 -26.80 -31.46
N HIS A 114 16.94 -27.52 -32.47
CA HIS A 114 17.07 -28.98 -32.55
C HIS A 114 17.76 -29.35 -33.87
N GLY A 115 19.05 -29.67 -33.75
CA GLY A 115 19.89 -30.34 -34.72
C GLY A 115 21.27 -30.54 -34.06
N SER A 116 22.01 -31.62 -34.22
CA SER A 116 21.86 -32.93 -34.86
C SER A 116 23.26 -33.55 -34.76
N ALA A 117 23.44 -34.72 -34.14
CA ALA A 117 24.59 -35.62 -34.32
C ALA A 117 24.39 -36.81 -33.36
N GLY A 118 24.38 -38.09 -33.72
CA GLY A 118 24.81 -38.75 -34.96
C GLY A 118 25.99 -39.67 -34.70
N ALA A 119 25.70 -40.95 -34.40
CA ALA A 119 26.53 -42.16 -34.58
C ALA A 119 27.67 -42.42 -33.55
N THR A 120 28.03 -43.64 -33.11
CA THR A 120 28.17 -44.98 -33.75
C THR A 120 28.36 -46.11 -32.71
N ALA A 121 27.92 -47.34 -33.05
CA ALA A 121 28.45 -48.70 -32.71
C ALA A 121 28.64 -49.12 -31.21
N ASP A 122 28.52 -50.37 -30.77
CA ASP A 122 28.77 -51.68 -31.38
C ASP A 122 28.04 -52.80 -30.58
N ARG A 123 27.88 -53.95 -31.24
CA ARG A 123 27.27 -55.26 -30.91
C ARG A 123 26.86 -55.61 -29.47
#